data_AF-A0A1W9TIP4-F1
#
_entry.id   AF-A0A1W9TIP4-F1
#
_cell.length_a   1.000
_cell.length_b   1.000
_cell.length_c   1.000
_cell.angle_alpha   90.00
_cell.angle_beta   90.00
_cell.angle_gamma   90.00
#
_symmetry.space_group_name_H-M   'P 1'
#
loop_
_entity.id
_entity.type
_entity.pdbx_description
1 polymer ?
#
loop_
_entity_poly.entity_id
_entity_poly.type
_entity_poly.pdbx_seq_one_letter_code
_entity_poly.pdbx_strand_id
1 'polypeptide(L)'
;MRRQKDGKQIGDLFLSFQKKGFMPIEIPGLMQDLFNIISKGRYCTIIDANRELEDLGWGIEPMDNVTYQLISSLFNKKLQTSLS
;
A
#
# COMPACT_ATOMS: atom_id res chain seq x y z
N MET A 1 -10.37 19.60 -10.21
CA MET A 1 -11.06 18.44 -9.60
C MET A 1 -10.16 17.25 -9.22
N ARG A 2 -8.83 17.27 -9.41
CA ARG A 2 -7.94 16.15 -8.99
C ARG A 2 -7.77 16.00 -7.46
N ARG A 3 -7.62 17.12 -6.74
CA ARG A 3 -7.27 17.13 -5.29
C ARG A 3 -8.26 16.42 -4.35
N GLN A 4 -9.54 16.28 -4.70
CA GLN A 4 -10.53 15.62 -3.83
C GLN A 4 -10.48 14.08 -3.92
N LYS A 5 -10.04 13.53 -5.06
CA LYS A 5 -10.02 12.08 -5.27
C LYS A 5 -8.90 11.40 -4.48
N ASP A 6 -7.74 12.04 -4.44
CA ASP A 6 -6.54 11.53 -3.76
C ASP A 6 -6.75 11.47 -2.24
N GLY A 7 -7.41 12.50 -1.66
CA GLY A 7 -7.73 12.54 -0.22
C GLY A 7 -8.68 11.43 0.23
N LYS A 8 -9.68 11.09 -0.59
CA LYS A 8 -10.58 9.96 -0.30
C LYS A 8 -9.83 8.62 -0.33
N GLN A 9 -8.97 8.42 -1.32
CA GLN A 9 -8.21 7.17 -1.47
C GLN A 9 -7.19 6.96 -0.35
N ILE A 10 -6.54 8.03 0.12
CA ILE A 10 -5.67 7.99 1.30
C ILE A 10 -6.48 7.62 2.55
N GLY A 11 -7.68 8.19 2.71
CA GLY A 11 -8.58 7.83 3.81
C GLY A 11 -9.05 6.37 3.75
N ASP A 12 -9.39 5.87 2.57
CA ASP A 12 -9.79 4.48 2.36
C ASP A 12 -8.62 3.50 2.67
N LEU A 13 -7.39 3.88 2.32
CA LEU A 13 -6.16 3.13 2.63
C LEU A 13 -5.85 3.14 4.14
N PHE A 14 -6.05 4.28 4.80
CA PHE A 14 -5.90 4.37 6.26
C PHE A 14 -6.90 3.45 6.97
N LEU A 15 -8.17 3.49 6.56
CA LEU A 15 -9.23 2.64 7.09
C LEU A 15 -8.96 1.14 6.82
N SER A 16 -8.37 0.79 5.67
CA SER A 16 -8.05 -0.61 5.37
C SER A 16 -6.98 -1.15 6.33
N PHE A 17 -5.95 -0.37 6.65
CA PHE A 17 -4.95 -0.78 7.63
C PHE A 17 -5.51 -0.87 9.05
N GLN A 18 -6.38 0.06 9.47
CA GLN A 18 -7.05 -0.04 10.76
C GLN A 18 -7.86 -1.33 10.90
N LYS A 19 -8.60 -1.72 9.85
CA LYS A 19 -9.39 -2.97 9.85
C LYS A 19 -8.53 -4.23 9.96
N LYS A 20 -7.26 -4.15 9.62
CA LYS A 20 -6.29 -5.25 9.75
C LYS A 20 -5.59 -5.29 11.12
N GLY A 21 -5.87 -4.33 11.99
CA GLY A 21 -5.34 -4.30 13.35
C GLY A 21 -4.15 -3.37 13.55
N PHE A 22 -3.71 -2.63 12.53
CA PHE A 22 -2.70 -1.59 12.71
C PHE A 22 -3.25 -0.44 13.55
N MET A 23 -2.43 0.00 14.51
CA MET A 23 -2.76 1.15 15.33
C MET A 23 -2.69 2.45 14.50
N PRO A 24 -3.54 3.44 14.78
CA PRO A 24 -3.51 4.73 14.07
C PRO A 24 -2.13 5.39 14.02
N ILE A 25 -1.29 5.16 15.03
CA ILE A 25 0.06 5.72 15.12
C ILE A 25 1.09 4.98 14.25
N GLU A 26 0.84 3.72 13.90
CA GLU A 26 1.70 2.89 13.05
C GLU A 26 1.46 3.17 11.58
N ILE A 27 0.22 3.47 11.21
CA ILE A 27 -0.22 3.60 9.81
C ILE A 27 0.58 4.65 9.03
N PRO A 28 0.91 5.84 9.56
CA PRO A 28 1.75 6.80 8.84
C PRO A 28 3.12 6.23 8.45
N GLY A 29 3.75 5.47 9.37
CA GLY A 29 5.04 4.80 9.12
C GLY A 29 4.91 3.71 8.05
N LEU A 30 3.90 2.85 8.20
CA LEU A 30 3.60 1.79 7.23
C LEU A 30 3.36 2.37 5.82
N MET A 31 2.58 3.45 5.72
CA MET A 31 2.33 4.13 4.45
C MET A 31 3.60 4.74 3.86
N GLN A 32 4.47 5.31 4.69
CA GLN A 32 5.74 5.87 4.24
C GLN A 32 6.66 4.79 3.67
N ASP A 33 6.83 3.67 4.39
CA ASP A 33 7.67 2.56 3.92
C ASP A 33 7.12 1.96 2.63
N LEU A 34 5.81 1.75 2.57
CA LEU A 34 5.13 1.29 1.38
C LEU A 34 5.33 2.23 0.19
N PHE A 35 5.19 3.54 0.38
CA PHE A 35 5.46 4.51 -0.68
C PHE A 35 6.93 4.50 -1.10
N ASN A 36 7.85 4.33 -0.16
CA ASN A 36 9.28 4.17 -0.48
C ASN A 36 9.51 2.94 -1.35
N ILE A 37 8.97 1.77 -0.97
CA ILE A 37 9.06 0.51 -1.73
C ILE A 37 8.54 0.70 -3.16
N ILE A 38 7.34 1.26 -3.32
CA ILE A 38 6.71 1.48 -4.63
C ILE A 38 7.45 2.53 -5.47
N SER A 39 8.12 3.49 -4.83
CA SER A 39 8.90 4.53 -5.51
C SER A 39 10.23 4.03 -6.07
N LYS A 40 10.80 2.96 -5.49
CA LYS A 40 12.14 2.43 -5.85
C LYS A 40 12.22 1.75 -7.22
N GLY A 41 11.11 1.43 -7.90
CA GLY A 41 11.18 0.59 -9.10
C GLY A 41 10.01 0.69 -10.09
N ARG A 42 10.26 0.20 -11.33
CA ARG A 42 9.30 0.23 -12.45
C ARG A 42 8.19 -0.83 -12.34
N TYR A 43 8.37 -1.86 -11.52
CA TYR A 43 7.39 -2.94 -11.30
C TYR A 43 7.54 -3.45 -9.87
N CYS A 44 6.54 -3.22 -9.03
CA CYS A 44 6.45 -3.75 -7.68
C CYS A 44 5.18 -4.62 -7.67
N THR A 45 5.34 -5.94 -7.56
CA THR A 45 4.19 -6.83 -7.37
C THR A 45 3.73 -6.75 -5.92
N ILE A 46 2.50 -7.19 -5.64
CA ILE A 46 2.02 -7.29 -4.26
C ILE A 46 2.92 -8.21 -3.40
N ILE A 47 3.49 -9.26 -4.01
CA ILE A 47 4.37 -10.21 -3.33
C ILE A 47 5.68 -9.52 -2.94
N ASP A 48 6.29 -8.78 -3.86
CA ASP A 48 7.53 -8.05 -3.57
C ASP A 48 7.31 -6.99 -2.48
N ALA A 49 6.19 -6.26 -2.57
CA ALA A 49 5.86 -5.24 -1.58
C ALA A 49 5.63 -5.84 -0.18
N ASN A 50 4.91 -6.97 -0.10
CA ASN A 50 4.70 -7.67 1.17
C ASN A 50 6.00 -8.18 1.75
N ARG A 51 6.89 -8.75 0.93
CA ARG A 51 8.18 -9.24 1.39
C ARG A 51 9.06 -8.12 1.95
N GLU A 52 9.13 -6.98 1.27
CA GLU A 52 9.89 -5.83 1.80
C GLU A 52 9.28 -5.29 3.10
N LEU A 53 7.96 -5.26 3.23
CA LEU A 53 7.29 -4.83 4.47
C LEU A 53 7.50 -5.84 5.61
N GLU A 54 7.50 -7.14 5.32
CA GLU A 54 7.83 -8.21 6.26
C GLU A 54 9.27 -8.06 6.78
N ASP A 55 10.23 -7.82 5.88
CA ASP A 55 11.64 -7.60 6.22
C ASP A 55 11.83 -6.32 7.08
N LEU A 56 10.94 -5.34 6.94
CA LEU A 56 10.89 -4.13 7.78
C LEU A 56 10.18 -4.34 9.13
N GLY A 57 9.57 -5.52 9.36
CA GLY A 57 8.93 -5.88 10.61
C GLY A 57 7.44 -5.51 10.70
N TRP A 58 6.78 -5.21 9.59
CA TRP A 58 5.35 -4.85 9.56
C TRP A 58 4.39 -6.05 9.72
N GLY A 59 4.93 -7.26 9.87
CA GLY A 59 4.16 -8.50 9.96
C GLY A 59 3.90 -9.14 8.60
N ILE A 60 3.16 -10.25 8.60
CA ILE A 60 2.96 -11.13 7.43
C ILE A 60 1.87 -10.57 6.52
N GLU A 61 2.14 -10.52 5.21
CA GLU A 61 1.23 -10.08 4.16
C GLU A 61 0.40 -8.81 4.49
N PRO A 62 1.03 -7.70 4.90
CA PRO A 62 0.33 -6.48 5.33
C PRO A 62 -0.52 -5.86 4.21
N MET A 63 -0.17 -6.10 2.95
CA MET A 63 -0.95 -5.73 1.77
C MET A 63 -1.78 -6.91 1.27
N ASP A 64 -3.09 -6.69 1.21
CA ASP A 64 -4.02 -7.59 0.50
C ASP A 64 -4.34 -6.99 -0.87
N ASN A 65 -5.09 -7.74 -1.67
CA ASN A 65 -5.49 -7.30 -3.01
C ASN A 65 -6.27 -5.96 -2.99
N VAL A 66 -7.04 -5.69 -1.93
CA VAL A 66 -7.79 -4.43 -1.77
C VAL A 66 -6.84 -3.25 -1.56
N THR A 67 -5.92 -3.38 -0.59
CA THR A 67 -4.89 -2.37 -0.27
C THR A 67 -4.05 -2.07 -1.50
N TYR A 68 -3.66 -3.12 -2.23
CA TYR A 68 -2.90 -3.01 -3.46
C TYR A 68 -3.64 -2.27 -4.58
N GLN A 69 -4.94 -2.52 -4.76
CA GLN A 69 -5.75 -1.78 -5.74
C GLN A 69 -5.90 -0.30 -5.38
N LEU A 70 -6.07 0.02 -4.09
CA LEU A 70 -6.15 1.40 -3.61
C LEU A 70 -4.86 2.16 -3.92
N ILE A 71 -3.72 1.53 -3.65
CA ILE A 71 -2.39 2.08 -3.94
C ILE A 71 -2.15 2.22 -5.44
N SER A 72 -2.46 1.18 -6.22
CA SER A 72 -2.37 1.24 -7.69
C SER A 72 -3.17 2.43 -8.25
N SER A 73 -4.35 2.67 -7.67
CA SER A 73 -5.19 3.81 -8.01
C SER A 73 -4.56 5.16 -7.64
N LEU A 74 -3.95 5.27 -6.45
CA LEU A 74 -3.26 6.48 -5.98
C LEU A 74 -2.09 6.86 -6.90
N PHE A 75 -1.29 5.87 -7.33
CA PHE A 75 -0.11 6.13 -8.16
C PHE A 75 -0.42 6.19 -9.66
N ASN A 76 -1.67 5.97 -10.08
CA ASN A 76 -2.05 5.76 -11.49
C ASN A 76 -1.12 4.76 -12.21
N LYS A 77 -0.55 3.81 -11.48
CA LYS A 77 0.30 2.76 -12.01
C LYS A 77 -0.52 1.46 -11.98
N LYS A 78 -0.61 0.76 -13.11
CA LYS A 78 -0.99 -0.67 -13.09
C LYS A 78 0.17 -1.41 -12.43
N LEU A 79 0.14 -1.54 -11.11
CA LEU A 79 1.00 -2.51 -10.43
C LEU A 79 0.52 -3.89 -10.92
N GLN A 80 1.43 -4.73 -11.42
CA GLN A 80 1.04 -6.04 -11.99
C GLN A 80 0.70 -7.02 -10.87
N THR A 81 -0.55 -7.49 -10.84
CA THR A 81 -0.89 -8.70 -10.09
C THR A 81 -0.13 -9.84 -10.74
N SER A 82 0.80 -10.46 -10.02
CA SER A 82 1.57 -11.62 -10.48
C SER A 82 0.63 -12.81 -10.69
N LEU A 83 -0.02 -12.85 -11.85
CA LEU A 83 -0.61 -14.02 -12.51
C LEU A 83 -0.41 -13.82 -14.02
N SER A 84 0.81 -14.06 -14.48
CA SER A 84 1.13 -14.42 -15.86
C SER A 84 2.19 -15.52 -15.80
#